data_AF-A0A1H8VSR1-F1
#
_entry.id   AF-A0A1H8VSR1-F1
#
_cell.length_a   1.000
_cell.length_b   1.000
_cell.length_c   1.000
_cell.angle_alpha   90.00
_cell.angle_beta   90.00
_cell.angle_gamma   90.00
#
_symmetry.space_group_name_H-M   'P 1'
#
loop_
_entity.id
_entity.type
_entity.pdbx_description
1 polymer ?
#
loop_
_entity_poly.entity_id
_entity_poly.type
_entity_poly.pdbx_seq_one_letter_code
_entity_poly.pdbx_strand_id
1 'polypeptide(L)'
;MAEQRYRAVLAVIAEGHPVSSVAQQWGVSRQTVHAWLRRYEDGGLEALADRSHRPGSCPHQMSAVVEAAVLELRREHRAWGPRRLVVELVRGKVMPLP
;
A
#
# COMPACT_ATOMS: atom_id res chain seq x y z
N MET A 1 6.74 -12.72 7.82
CA MET A 1 5.40 -13.03 7.27
C MET A 1 5.46 -13.82 5.96
N ALA A 2 6.27 -13.44 4.97
CA ALA A 2 6.42 -14.18 3.70
C ALA A 2 6.77 -15.67 3.89
N GLU A 3 7.66 -15.97 4.84
CA GLU A 3 8.06 -17.36 5.20
C GLU A 3 6.87 -18.27 5.57
N GLN A 4 5.90 -17.75 6.34
CA GLN A 4 4.73 -18.54 6.76
C GLN A 4 3.78 -18.82 5.58
N ARG A 5 3.61 -17.84 4.69
CA ARG A 5 2.82 -17.99 3.46
C ARG A 5 3.48 -18.96 2.50
N TYR A 6 4.81 -18.95 2.43
CA TYR A 6 5.57 -19.87 1.60
C TYR A 6 5.41 -21.32 2.05
N ARG A 7 5.46 -21.60 3.35
CA ARG A 7 5.16 -22.94 3.89
C ARG A 7 3.75 -23.41 3.55
N ALA A 8 2.75 -22.53 3.63
CA ALA A 8 1.38 -22.86 3.24
C ALA A 8 1.28 -23.19 1.73
N VAL A 9 2.02 -22.48 0.88
CA VAL A 9 2.09 -22.77 -0.55
C VAL A 9 2.75 -24.12 -0.80
N LEU A 10 3.90 -24.41 -0.17
CA LEU A 10 4.60 -25.70 -0.29
C LEU A 10 3.74 -26.88 0.16
N ALA A 11 2.98 -26.71 1.25
CA ALA A 11 2.05 -27.74 1.71
C ALA A 11 1.01 -28.12 0.63
N VAL A 12 0.59 -27.17 -0.21
CA VAL A 12 -0.32 -27.46 -1.33
C VAL A 12 0.43 -28.04 -2.53
N ILE A 13 1.50 -27.39 -3.00
CA ILE A 13 2.12 -27.71 -4.30
C ILE A 13 3.11 -28.88 -4.22
N ALA A 14 3.84 -29.02 -3.12
CA ALA A 14 4.88 -30.04 -2.96
C ALA A 14 4.35 -31.26 -2.19
N GLU A 15 3.55 -31.02 -1.15
CA GLU A 15 3.02 -32.09 -0.30
C GLU A 15 1.63 -32.59 -0.77
N GLY A 16 0.96 -31.87 -1.67
CA GLY A 16 -0.32 -32.26 -2.24
C GLY A 16 -1.51 -32.11 -1.28
N HIS A 17 -1.36 -31.35 -0.19
CA HIS A 17 -2.47 -31.13 0.74
C HIS A 17 -3.61 -30.33 0.09
N PRO A 18 -4.88 -30.68 0.37
CA PRO A 18 -5.99 -29.92 -0.15
C PRO A 18 -6.03 -28.51 0.46
N VAL A 19 -6.37 -27.52 -0.37
CA VAL A 19 -6.44 -26.09 0.03
C VAL A 19 -7.34 -25.86 1.25
N SER A 20 -8.41 -26.65 1.42
CA SER A 20 -9.29 -26.59 2.60
C SER A 20 -8.56 -26.93 3.90
N SER A 21 -7.72 -27.97 3.89
CA SER A 21 -6.96 -28.40 5.07
C SER A 21 -5.88 -27.38 5.42
N VAL A 22 -5.14 -26.88 4.42
CA VAL A 22 -4.13 -25.84 4.61
C VAL A 22 -4.78 -24.54 5.13
N ALA A 23 -5.91 -24.13 4.57
CA ALA A 23 -6.64 -22.96 5.08
C ALA A 23 -7.01 -23.11 6.57
N GLN A 24 -7.53 -24.28 6.97
CA GLN A 24 -7.90 -24.56 8.35
C GLN A 24 -6.69 -24.56 9.29
N GLN A 25 -5.61 -25.25 8.91
CA GLN A 25 -4.40 -25.38 9.74
C GLN A 25 -3.68 -24.03 9.93
N TRP A 26 -3.70 -23.14 8.93
CA TRP A 26 -3.10 -21.81 9.01
C TRP A 26 -4.06 -20.72 9.50
N GLY A 27 -5.33 -21.04 9.80
CA GLY A 27 -6.30 -20.07 10.31
C GLY A 27 -6.69 -18.97 9.31
N VAL A 28 -6.66 -19.28 8.00
CA VAL A 28 -7.00 -18.34 6.93
C VAL A 28 -8.16 -18.87 6.08
N SER A 29 -8.78 -18.00 5.27
CA SER A 29 -9.80 -18.45 4.32
C SER A 29 -9.16 -19.22 3.15
N ARG A 30 -9.93 -20.12 2.52
CA ARG A 30 -9.54 -20.79 1.26
C ARG A 30 -9.16 -19.79 0.17
N GLN A 31 -9.87 -18.67 0.10
CA GLN A 31 -9.60 -17.60 -0.87
C GLN A 31 -8.20 -16.98 -0.66
N THR A 32 -7.76 -16.83 0.59
CA THR A 32 -6.41 -16.34 0.92
C THR A 32 -5.34 -17.31 0.43
N VAL A 33 -5.52 -18.62 0.63
CA VAL A 33 -4.58 -19.64 0.13
C VAL A 33 -4.52 -19.64 -1.40
N HIS A 34 -5.66 -19.58 -2.09
CA HIS A 34 -5.68 -19.43 -3.55
C HIS A 34 -4.98 -18.15 -4.03
N ALA A 35 -5.12 -17.04 -3.29
CA ALA A 35 -4.42 -15.81 -3.61
C ALA A 35 -2.90 -15.93 -3.41
N TRP A 36 -2.44 -16.69 -2.42
CA TRP A 36 -1.01 -16.98 -2.23
C TRP A 36 -0.47 -17.87 -3.34
N LEU A 37 -1.20 -18.90 -3.74
CA LEU A 37 -0.82 -19.78 -4.86
C LEU A 37 -0.63 -18.97 -6.15
N ARG A 38 -1.62 -18.17 -6.55
CA ARG A 38 -1.53 -17.31 -7.74
C ARG A 38 -0.33 -16.37 -7.67
N ARG A 39 -0.10 -15.72 -6.53
CA ARG A 39 1.06 -14.82 -6.37
C ARG A 39 2.39 -15.57 -6.51
N TYR A 40 2.47 -16.76 -5.92
CA TYR A 40 3.68 -17.57 -6.02
C TYR A 40 3.93 -18.04 -7.47
N GLU A 41 2.88 -18.39 -8.21
CA GLU A 41 2.97 -18.66 -9.65
C GLU A 41 3.44 -17.43 -10.45
N ASP A 42 2.93 -16.23 -10.11
CA ASP A 42 3.24 -15.00 -10.84
C ASP A 42 4.66 -14.45 -10.58
N GLY A 43 5.21 -14.64 -9.38
CA GLY A 43 6.46 -13.97 -8.98
C GLY A 43 7.21 -14.64 -7.83
N GLY A 44 6.98 -15.92 -7.60
CA GLY A 44 7.71 -16.73 -6.63
C GLY A 44 7.60 -16.24 -5.19
N LEU A 45 8.68 -16.42 -4.42
CA LEU A 45 8.73 -16.08 -3.00
C LEU A 45 8.54 -14.56 -2.74
N GLU A 46 9.09 -13.73 -3.62
CA GLU A 46 9.01 -12.26 -3.48
C GLU A 46 7.57 -11.77 -3.57
N ALA A 47 6.76 -12.37 -4.43
CA ALA A 47 5.35 -12.03 -4.59
C ALA A 47 4.46 -12.37 -3.36
N LEU A 48 4.96 -13.18 -2.43
CA LEU A 48 4.29 -13.50 -1.15
C LEU A 48 4.57 -12.46 -0.05
N ALA A 49 5.52 -11.55 -0.27
CA ALA A 49 5.79 -10.46 0.64
C ALA A 49 4.56 -9.58 0.88
N ASP A 50 4.56 -8.86 2.01
CA ASP A 50 3.51 -7.89 2.28
C ASP A 50 3.56 -6.78 1.25
N ARG A 51 2.40 -6.57 0.61
CA ARG A 51 2.21 -5.49 -0.35
C ARG A 51 1.52 -4.34 0.38
N SER A 52 1.81 -3.14 -0.08
CA SER A 52 1.10 -1.97 0.39
C SER A 52 -0.39 -2.13 0.13
N HIS A 53 -1.21 -1.92 1.16
CA HIS A 53 -2.66 -1.80 1.03
C HIS A 53 -3.08 -0.42 0.51
N ARG A 54 -2.12 0.51 0.36
CA ARG A 54 -2.39 1.85 -0.17
C ARG A 54 -2.80 1.73 -1.64
N PRO A 55 -3.84 2.46 -2.07
CA PRO A 55 -4.19 2.55 -3.49
C PRO A 55 -2.99 3.07 -4.31
N GLY A 56 -2.80 2.51 -5.51
CA GLY A 56 -1.69 2.88 -6.40
C GLY A 56 -1.76 4.32 -6.92
N SER A 57 -2.95 4.93 -6.90
CA SER A 57 -3.13 6.36 -7.21
C SER A 57 -4.33 6.92 -6.43
N CYS A 58 -4.34 8.24 -6.23
CA CYS A 58 -5.48 8.99 -5.75
C CYS A 58 -5.73 10.15 -6.72
N PRO A 59 -6.87 10.20 -7.44
CA PRO A 59 -7.12 11.22 -8.47
C PRO A 59 -7.02 12.66 -7.98
N HIS A 60 -7.29 12.88 -6.70
CA HIS A 60 -7.27 14.19 -6.04
C HIS A 60 -5.95 14.43 -5.30
N GLN A 61 -4.94 13.57 -5.48
CA GLN A 61 -3.62 13.77 -4.89
C GLN A 61 -2.96 14.98 -5.55
N MET A 62 -2.55 15.94 -4.73
CA MET A 62 -1.79 17.09 -5.20
C MET A 62 -0.42 16.65 -5.77
N SER A 63 0.10 17.43 -6.70
CA SER A 63 1.45 17.18 -7.23
C SER A 63 2.50 17.33 -6.12
N ALA A 64 3.61 16.60 -6.25
CA ALA A 64 4.71 16.68 -5.28
C ALA A 64 5.26 18.11 -5.10
N VAL A 65 5.18 18.93 -6.15
CA VAL A 65 5.61 20.34 -6.11
C VAL A 65 4.69 21.17 -5.21
N VAL A 66 3.37 21.00 -5.35
CA VAL A 66 2.39 21.70 -4.52
C VAL A 66 2.49 21.21 -3.07
N GLU A 67 2.61 19.90 -2.87
CA GLU A 67 2.78 19.30 -1.53
C GLU A 67 4.01 19.86 -0.81
N ALA A 68 5.16 19.92 -1.50
CA ALA A 68 6.38 20.50 -0.97
C ALA A 68 6.19 21.97 -0.58
N ALA A 69 5.57 22.79 -1.44
CA ALA A 69 5.32 24.20 -1.15
C ALA A 69 4.41 24.41 0.08
N VAL A 70 3.37 23.58 0.23
CA VAL A 70 2.49 23.60 1.42
C VAL A 70 3.28 23.26 2.68
N LEU A 71 4.11 22.21 2.61
CA LEU A 71 4.90 21.74 3.75
C LEU A 71 5.96 22.76 4.18
N GLU A 72 6.64 23.41 3.24
CA GLU A 72 7.61 24.46 3.55
C GLU A 72 6.94 25.68 4.21
N LEU A 73 5.84 26.18 3.64
CA LEU A 73 5.09 27.29 4.25
C LEU A 73 4.57 26.93 5.66
N ARG A 74 4.17 25.68 5.88
CA ARG A 74 3.74 25.20 7.20
C ARG A 74 4.90 25.13 8.20
N ARG A 75 6.11 24.77 7.75
CA ARG A 75 7.33 24.72 8.57
C ARG A 75 7.78 26.12 8.97
N GLU A 76 7.80 27.05 8.02
CA GLU A 76 8.17 28.45 8.23
C GLU A 76 7.15 29.19 9.11
N HIS A 77 5.86 28.90 8.94
CA HIS A 77 4.77 29.62 9.59
C HIS A 77 3.81 28.70 10.35
N ARG A 78 4.32 28.06 11.42
CA ARG A 78 3.57 27.08 12.24
C ARG A 78 2.22 27.57 12.78
N ALA A 79 2.08 28.88 13.04
CA ALA A 79 0.85 29.46 13.58
C ALA A 79 -0.25 29.71 12.52
N TRP A 80 0.08 29.64 11.22
CA TRP A 80 -0.89 29.95 10.17
C TRP A 80 -1.91 28.83 9.98
N GLY A 81 -3.18 29.18 10.00
CA GLY A 81 -4.25 28.24 9.64
C GLY A 81 -4.25 27.91 8.15
N PRO A 82 -4.97 26.84 7.73
CA PRO A 82 -5.02 26.39 6.34
C PRO A 82 -5.43 27.49 5.36
N ARG A 83 -6.40 28.34 5.71
CA ARG A 83 -6.83 29.47 4.88
C ARG A 83 -5.70 30.44 4.57
N ARG A 84 -4.81 30.71 5.54
CA ARG A 84 -3.69 31.63 5.33
C ARG A 84 -2.64 31.00 4.42
N LEU A 85 -2.37 29.70 4.57
CA LEU A 85 -1.46 28.97 3.69
C LEU A 85 -1.93 29.03 2.23
N VAL A 86 -3.23 28.82 1.97
CA VAL A 86 -3.79 28.94 0.62
C VAL A 86 -3.59 30.34 0.04
N VAL A 87 -3.83 31.39 0.82
CA VAL A 87 -3.59 32.78 0.37
C VAL A 87 -2.14 33.01 -0.05
N GLU A 88 -1.18 32.47 0.71
CA GLU A 88 0.24 32.65 0.42
C GLU A 88 0.70 31.76 -0.75
N LEU A 89 0.11 30.58 -0.94
CA LEU A 89 0.33 29.76 -2.13
C LEU A 89 -0.16 30.46 -3.41
N VAL A 90 -1.33 31.10 -3.36
CA VAL A 90 -1.84 31.93 -4.46
C VAL A 90 -0.89 33.08 -4.77
N ARG A 91 -0.39 33.78 -3.75
CA ARG A 91 0.58 34.87 -3.90
C ARG A 91 1.90 34.38 -4.51
N GLY A 92 2.35 33.19 -4.11
CA GLY A 92 3.51 32.50 -4.66
C GLY A 92 3.28 31.86 -6.04
N LYS A 93 2.07 31.99 -6.62
CA LYS A 93 1.66 31.38 -7.90
C LYS A 93 1.83 29.85 -7.95
N VAL A 94 1.68 29.18 -6.81
CA VAL A 94 1.71 27.71 -6.72
C VAL A 94 0.33 27.17 -7.06
N MET A 95 0.25 26.36 -8.13
CA MET A 95 -0.99 25.77 -8.63
C MET A 95 -0.79 24.28 -8.97
N PRO A 96 -1.85 23.44 -8.89
CA PRO A 96 -3.17 23.75 -8.32
C PRO A 96 -3.13 23.98 -6.81
N LEU A 97 -4.16 24.62 -6.26
CA LEU A 97 -4.29 24.79 -4.81
C LEU A 97 -4.73 23.48 -4.16
N PRO A 98 -4.30 23.21 -2.92
CA PRO A 98 -4.78 22.08 -2.13
C PRO A 98 -6.25 22.25 -1.71
#